data_AF-A0A1H9CIJ4-F1
#
_entry.id   AF-A0A1H9CIJ4-F1
#
_cell.length_a   1.000
_cell.length_b   1.000
_cell.length_c   1.000
_cell.angle_alpha   90.00
_cell.angle_beta   90.00
_cell.angle_gamma   90.00
#
_symmetry.space_group_name_H-M   'P 1'
#
loop_
_entity.id
_entity.type
_entity.pdbx_description
1 polymer ?
#
loop_
_entity_poly.entity_id
_entity_poly.type
_entity_poly.pdbx_seq_one_letter_code
_entity_poly.pdbx_strand_id
1 'polypeptide(L)'
;MEGKTVTTSVSIRPADALFLSWATGINASGLFREALSEQMAYRNIDRQRLVELVERTVQDGSRDFDELRERTSCLEDLEALLDGHDQPTPSCDE
;
A
#
# COMPACT_ATOMS: atom_id res chain seq x y z
N MET A 1 22.95 -17.26 -32.14
CA MET A 1 22.78 -16.16 -31.18
C MET A 1 22.15 -16.76 -29.94
N GLU A 2 22.98 -17.09 -28.94
CA GLU A 2 22.53 -17.75 -27.72
C GLU A 2 21.99 -16.68 -26.78
N GLY A 3 20.66 -16.68 -26.55
CA GLY A 3 20.01 -15.71 -25.68
C GLY A 3 20.45 -15.95 -24.24
N LYS A 4 21.22 -15.02 -23.66
CA LYS A 4 21.56 -15.01 -22.24
C LYS A 4 20.26 -15.05 -21.43
N THR A 5 19.92 -16.22 -20.89
CA THR A 5 18.80 -16.37 -19.97
C THR A 5 19.24 -15.82 -18.63
N VAL A 6 18.74 -14.65 -18.25
CA VAL A 6 19.01 -14.06 -16.94
C VAL A 6 18.08 -14.73 -15.93
N THR A 7 18.63 -15.62 -15.12
CA THR A 7 17.90 -16.28 -14.03
C THR A 7 17.86 -15.35 -12.82
N THR A 8 16.73 -14.68 -12.60
CA THR A 8 16.51 -13.87 -11.39
C THR A 8 15.92 -14.75 -10.29
N SER A 9 16.69 -15.00 -9.24
CA SER A 9 16.20 -15.72 -8.06
C SER A 9 15.48 -14.73 -7.13
N VAL A 10 14.18 -14.93 -6.92
CA VAL A 10 13.36 -14.13 -5.99
C VAL A 10 13.14 -14.98 -4.74
N SER A 11 13.56 -14.47 -3.58
CA SER A 11 13.38 -15.15 -2.29
C SER A 11 12.47 -14.30 -1.41
N ILE A 12 11.28 -14.83 -1.09
CA ILE A 12 10.31 -14.17 -0.21
C ILE A 12 10.69 -14.54 1.22
N ARG A 13 11.19 -13.57 1.99
CA ARG A 13 11.52 -13.74 3.42
C ARG A 13 10.49 -13.04 4.31
N PRO A 14 10.33 -13.49 5.56
CA PRO A 14 9.49 -12.81 6.54
C PRO A 14 9.90 -11.35 6.73
N ALA A 15 8.93 -10.51 7.11
CA ALA A 15 9.00 -9.05 7.12
C ALA A 15 10.21 -8.45 7.86
N ASP A 16 10.80 -9.21 8.79
CA ASP A 16 11.91 -8.83 9.65
C ASP A 16 13.30 -9.00 8.98
N ALA A 17 13.37 -9.63 7.81
CA ALA A 17 14.59 -9.72 7.01
C ALA A 17 14.82 -8.41 6.24
N LEU A 18 15.01 -7.30 6.95
CA LEU A 18 15.33 -5.99 6.36
C LEU A 18 16.73 -5.95 5.74
N PHE A 19 17.62 -6.84 6.17
CA PHE A 19 19.00 -6.88 5.68
C PHE A 19 19.27 -8.23 4.99
N LEU A 20 19.13 -8.27 3.65
CA LEU A 20 19.90 -9.23 2.87
C LEU A 20 21.33 -8.69 2.79
N SER A 21 22.32 -9.55 3.02
CA SER A 21 23.72 -9.20 2.79
C SER A 21 23.89 -8.65 1.38
N TRP A 22 24.53 -7.49 1.27
CA TRP A 22 24.84 -6.86 -0.02
C TRP A 22 25.52 -7.90 -0.92
N ALA A 23 25.03 -8.06 -2.15
CA ALA A 23 25.45 -9.04 -3.17
C ALA A 23 24.91 -10.49 -3.09
N THR A 24 23.90 -10.81 -2.27
CA THR A 24 23.28 -12.17 -2.27
C THR A 24 21.80 -12.23 -2.70
N GLY A 25 21.17 -11.09 -2.99
CA GLY A 25 19.82 -11.02 -3.54
C GLY A 25 19.21 -9.62 -3.36
N ILE A 26 18.32 -9.22 -4.26
CA ILE A 26 17.53 -7.98 -4.09
C ILE A 26 16.46 -8.25 -3.04
N ASN A 27 16.40 -7.45 -1.98
CA ASN A 27 15.29 -7.50 -1.03
C ASN A 27 14.06 -6.87 -1.68
N ALA A 28 13.28 -7.68 -2.42
CA ALA A 28 12.10 -7.20 -3.12
C ALA A 28 11.08 -6.54 -2.17
N SER A 29 10.95 -7.05 -0.94
CA SER A 29 10.05 -6.46 0.06
C SER A 29 10.53 -5.10 0.58
N GLY A 30 11.84 -4.94 0.76
CA GLY A 30 12.46 -3.66 1.12
C GLY A 30 12.29 -2.62 0.02
N LEU A 31 12.61 -3.02 -1.22
CA LEU A 31 12.45 -2.17 -2.41
C LEU A 31 10.98 -1.78 -2.65
N PHE A 32 10.05 -2.71 -2.41
CA PHE A 32 8.61 -2.42 -2.48
C PHE A 32 8.18 -1.39 -1.42
N ARG A 33 8.63 -1.53 -0.16
CA ARG A 33 8.32 -0.57 0.92
C ARG A 33 8.91 0.81 0.65
N GLU A 34 10.11 0.87 0.09
CA GLU A 34 10.77 2.12 -0.30
C GLU A 34 9.99 2.81 -1.41
N ALA A 35 9.70 2.12 -2.52
CA ALA A 35 8.89 2.64 -3.61
C ALA A 35 7.50 3.09 -3.14
N LEU A 36 6.85 2.31 -2.25
CA LEU A 36 5.57 2.69 -1.66
C LEU A 36 5.70 3.99 -0.85
N SER A 37 6.75 4.12 -0.04
CA SER A 37 6.99 5.31 0.78
C SER A 37 7.24 6.55 -0.08
N GLU A 38 8.00 6.42 -1.18
CA GLU A 38 8.21 7.50 -2.15
C GLU A 38 6.90 7.92 -2.83
N GLN A 39 6.07 6.95 -3.23
CA GLN A 39 4.78 7.22 -3.85
C GLN A 39 3.79 7.89 -2.90
N MET A 40 3.82 7.52 -1.61
CA MET A 40 3.04 8.18 -0.56
C MET A 40 3.52 9.61 -0.35
N ALA A 41 4.84 9.84 -0.26
CA ALA A 41 5.41 11.18 -0.13
C ALA A 41 5.08 12.08 -1.35
N TYR A 42 5.17 11.54 -2.57
CA TYR A 42 4.81 12.26 -3.80
C TYR A 42 3.34 12.72 -3.81
N ARG A 43 2.43 11.89 -3.29
CA ARG A 43 0.98 12.19 -3.20
C ARG A 43 0.59 12.85 -1.88
N ASN A 44 1.56 13.25 -1.05
CA ASN A 44 1.33 13.83 0.28
C ASN A 44 0.44 12.96 1.20
N ILE A 45 0.54 11.63 1.07
CA ILE A 45 -0.21 10.67 1.89
C ILE A 45 0.56 10.43 3.19
N ASP A 46 -0.01 10.82 4.32
CA ASP A 46 0.51 10.46 5.63
C ASP A 46 0.18 8.98 5.94
N ARG A 47 1.23 8.16 6.10
CA ARG A 47 1.10 6.73 6.36
C ARG A 47 0.40 6.45 7.69
N GLN A 48 0.70 7.20 8.76
CA GLN A 48 0.07 6.98 10.07
C GLN A 48 -1.42 7.31 9.98
N ARG A 49 -1.75 8.44 9.35
CA ARG A 49 -3.14 8.85 9.14
C ARG A 49 -3.92 7.82 8.31
N LEU A 50 -3.35 7.31 7.23
CA LEU A 50 -3.98 6.27 6.41
C LEU A 50 -4.27 5.02 7.25
N VAL A 51 -3.30 4.57 8.04
CA VAL A 51 -3.47 3.38 8.90
C VAL A 51 -4.59 3.62 9.92
N GLU A 52 -4.61 4.77 10.59
CA GLU A 52 -5.65 5.11 11.56
C GLU A 52 -7.05 5.12 10.93
N LEU A 53 -7.20 5.71 9.74
CA LEU A 53 -8.48 5.78 9.04
C LEU A 53 -8.98 4.39 8.61
N VAL A 54 -8.07 3.58 8.06
CA VAL A 54 -8.37 2.20 7.69
C VAL A 54 -8.76 1.41 8.94
N GLU A 55 -7.94 1.40 9.99
CA GLU A 55 -8.24 0.68 11.23
C GLU A 55 -9.61 1.07 11.77
N ARG A 56 -9.92 2.36 11.87
CA ARG A 56 -11.21 2.86 12.34
C ARG A 56 -12.39 2.44 11.46
N THR A 57 -12.21 2.39 10.14
CA THR A 57 -13.28 1.97 9.20
C THR A 57 -13.56 0.48 9.27
N VAL A 58 -12.58 -0.35 9.65
CA VAL A 58 -12.76 -1.80 9.86
C VAL A 58 -13.06 -2.16 11.32
N GLN A 59 -12.90 -1.23 12.28
CA GLN A 59 -12.78 -1.53 13.72
C GLN A 59 -13.99 -2.24 14.35
N ASP A 60 -15.15 -2.18 13.72
CA ASP A 60 -16.38 -2.82 14.22
C ASP A 60 -16.92 -3.92 13.28
N GLY A 61 -16.12 -4.36 12.30
CA GLY A 61 -16.54 -5.34 11.29
C GLY A 61 -17.66 -4.83 10.37
N SER A 62 -17.91 -3.52 10.36
CA SER A 62 -18.95 -2.88 9.55
C SER A 62 -18.67 -2.94 8.05
N ARG A 63 -17.39 -3.03 7.67
CA ARG A 63 -16.90 -3.09 6.29
C ARG A 63 -15.65 -3.95 6.25
N ASP A 64 -15.40 -4.63 5.14
CA ASP A 64 -14.14 -5.33 4.89
C ASP A 64 -13.22 -4.53 3.96
N PHE A 65 -12.00 -5.04 3.75
CA PHE A 65 -11.02 -4.37 2.89
C PHE A 65 -11.40 -4.34 1.42
N ASP A 66 -12.18 -5.30 0.92
CA ASP A 66 -12.64 -5.31 -0.46
C ASP A 66 -13.69 -4.21 -0.68
N GLU A 67 -14.62 -4.04 0.26
CA GLU A 67 -15.59 -2.94 0.27
C GLU A 67 -14.90 -1.58 0.35
N LEU A 68 -13.88 -1.42 1.20
CA LEU A 68 -13.12 -0.17 1.27
C LEU A 68 -12.45 0.13 -0.07
N ARG A 69 -11.80 -0.85 -0.69
CA ARG A 69 -11.14 -0.68 -1.99
C ARG A 69 -12.11 -0.24 -3.10
N GLU A 70 -13.32 -0.78 -3.12
CA GLU A 70 -14.32 -0.41 -4.14
C GLU A 70 -14.89 1.00 -3.94
N ARG A 71 -14.85 1.50 -2.70
CA ARG A 71 -15.52 2.73 -2.30
C ARG A 71 -14.60 3.91 -2.06
N THR A 72 -13.30 3.67 -1.96
CA THR A 72 -12.31 4.72 -1.68
C THR A 72 -11.31 4.81 -2.82
N SER A 73 -11.15 6.02 -3.35
CA SER A 73 -10.11 6.41 -4.29
C SER A 73 -9.05 7.32 -3.65
N CYS A 74 -9.38 7.95 -2.52
CA CYS A 74 -8.50 8.84 -1.76
C CYS A 74 -8.77 8.81 -0.24
N LEU A 75 -8.00 9.60 0.53
CA LEU A 75 -8.10 9.65 1.99
C LEU A 75 -9.42 10.25 2.46
N GLU A 76 -9.92 11.23 1.71
CA GLU A 76 -11.17 11.94 1.96
C GLU A 76 -12.36 10.98 1.88
N ASP A 77 -12.31 9.98 1.00
CA ASP A 77 -13.33 8.94 0.93
C ASP A 77 -13.37 8.12 2.23
N LEU A 78 -12.21 7.76 2.80
CA LEU A 78 -12.15 7.06 4.08
C LEU A 78 -12.73 7.90 5.22
N GLU A 79 -12.47 9.22 5.22
CA GLU A 79 -13.04 10.15 6.19
C GLU A 79 -14.57 10.27 6.03
N ALA A 80 -15.07 10.41 4.79
CA ALA A 80 -16.50 10.44 4.50
C ALA A 80 -17.21 9.14 4.95
N LEU A 81 -16.58 7.99 4.75
CA LEU A 81 -17.11 6.70 5.22
C LEU A 81 -17.24 6.63 6.75
N LEU A 82 -16.29 7.23 7.49
CA LEU A 82 -16.35 7.32 8.96
C LEU A 82 -17.43 8.28 9.43
N ASP A 83 -17.65 9.37 8.71
CA ASP A 83 -18.68 10.37 9.02
C ASP A 83 -20.10 9.91 8.63
N GLY A 84 -20.24 8.70 8.09
CA GLY A 84 -21.52 8.12 7.67
C GLY A 84 -22.01 8.64 6.31
N HIS A 85 -21.18 9.36 5.58
CA HIS A 85 -21.46 9.80 4.22
C HIS A 85 -21.08 8.68 3.23
N ASP A 86 -22.10 7.93 2.79
CA ASP A 86 -21.93 6.77 1.93
C ASP A 86 -21.91 7.12 0.42
N GLN A 87 -21.67 8.39 0.07
CA GLN A 87 -21.78 8.84 -1.31
C GLN A 87 -20.41 8.84 -1.99
N PRO A 88 -20.25 8.18 -3.16
CA PRO A 88 -18.98 8.24 -3.90
C PRO A 88 -18.70 9.70 -4.26
N THR A 89 -17.58 10.23 -3.75
CA THR A 89 -17.13 11.58 -4.10
C THR A 89 -16.53 11.56 -5.52
N PRO A 90 -16.54 12.68 -6.26
CA PRO A 90 -15.84 12.74 -7.53
C PRO A 90 -14.37 12.38 -7.32
N SER A 91 -13.83 11.54 -8.21
CA SER A 91 -12.41 11.17 -8.28
C SER A 91 -11.52 12.32 -7.84
N CYS A 92 -10.64 12.05 -6.89
CA CYS A 92 -9.56 12.95 -6.49
C CYS A 92 -8.56 13.11 -7.66
N ASP A 93 -8.97 13.77 -8.74
CA ASP A 93 -8.12 14.22 -9.85
C ASP A 93 -7.81 15.71 -9.65
N GLU A 94 -6.61 16.01 -9.15
CA GLU A 94 -5.56 16.84 -9.79
C GLU A 94 -4.22 16.68 -9.05
#